data_AF-A0A1T4PMN8-F1
#
_entry.id   AF-A0A1T4PMN8-F1
#
_cell.length_a   1.000
_cell.length_b   1.000
_cell.length_c   1.000
_cell.angle_alpha   90.00
_cell.angle_beta   90.00
_cell.angle_gamma   90.00
#
_symmetry.space_group_name_H-M   'P 1'
#
loop_
_entity.id
_entity.type
_entity.pdbx_description
1 polymer ?
#
loop_
_entity_poly.entity_id
_entity_poly.type
_entity_poly.pdbx_seq_one_letter_code
_entity_poly.pdbx_strand_id
1 'polypeptide(L)'
;MTTPAPQDINLSINTAFGSAAEREVHTFSSGAVSISIRTHGHAVIIDGTSDGQWGVSIDPDDAAAMAGHDTVTDSFSKALDIARSALPAS
;
A
#
# COMPACT_ATOMS: atom_id res chain seq x y z
N MET A 1 7.85 8.43 -13.06
CA MET A 1 6.47 8.85 -12.75
C MET A 1 6.49 9.39 -11.33
N THR A 2 5.74 10.45 -11.02
CA THR A 2 5.74 11.06 -9.67
C THR A 2 4.83 10.29 -8.72
N THR A 3 5.25 10.12 -7.46
CA THR A 3 4.41 9.61 -6.38
C THR A 3 3.08 10.39 -6.30
N PRO A 4 1.91 9.74 -6.20
CA PRO A 4 0.63 10.44 -6.08
C PRO A 4 0.59 11.30 -4.80
N ALA A 5 -0.21 12.37 -4.82
CA ALA A 5 -0.37 13.19 -3.62
C ALA A 5 -1.08 12.39 -2.51
N PRO A 6 -0.83 12.68 -1.22
CA PRO A 6 -1.45 11.96 -0.10
C PRO A 6 -2.99 11.92 -0.14
N GLN A 7 -3.62 12.97 -0.67
CA GLN A 7 -5.07 13.04 -0.87
C GLN A 7 -5.57 12.03 -1.91
N ASP A 8 -4.84 11.84 -3.01
CA ASP A 8 -5.19 10.91 -4.09
C ASP A 8 -4.99 9.46 -3.63
N ILE A 9 -3.98 9.23 -2.80
CA ILE A 9 -3.74 7.94 -2.12
C ILE A 9 -4.96 7.57 -1.25
N ASN A 10 -5.38 8.48 -0.36
CA ASN A 10 -6.52 8.22 0.53
C ASN A 10 -7.83 7.99 -0.23
N LEU A 11 -8.08 8.77 -1.30
CA LEU A 11 -9.25 8.56 -2.15
C LEU A 11 -9.21 7.18 -2.81
N SER A 12 -8.07 6.77 -3.35
CA SER A 12 -7.91 5.47 -3.99
C SER A 12 -8.11 4.32 -3.01
N ILE A 13 -7.58 4.42 -1.79
CA ILE A 13 -7.79 3.42 -0.74
C ILE A 13 -9.29 3.37 -0.35
N ASN A 14 -9.97 4.52 -0.24
CA ASN A 14 -11.41 4.55 0.01
C ASN A 14 -12.21 3.82 -1.08
N THR A 15 -11.87 4.05 -2.35
CA THR A 15 -12.51 3.36 -3.47
C THR A 15 -12.23 1.86 -3.44
N ALA A 16 -11.01 1.46 -3.05
CA ALA A 16 -10.57 0.08 -3.07
C ALA A 16 -11.02 -0.76 -1.86
N PHE A 17 -11.13 -0.19 -0.67
CA PHE A 17 -11.42 -0.94 0.57
C PHE A 17 -12.61 -0.41 1.36
N GLY A 18 -13.25 0.65 0.87
CA GLY A 18 -14.29 1.37 1.60
C GLY A 18 -13.72 2.36 2.61
N SER A 19 -14.58 3.26 3.09
CA SER A 19 -14.16 4.32 4.03
C SER A 19 -13.91 3.82 5.46
N ALA A 20 -14.30 2.59 5.77
CA ALA A 20 -14.15 1.98 7.09
C ALA A 20 -12.84 1.19 7.26
N ALA A 21 -12.06 1.00 6.19
CA ALA A 21 -10.79 0.30 6.27
C ALA A 21 -9.80 1.07 7.13
N GLU A 22 -9.18 0.38 8.10
CA GLU A 22 -8.11 0.96 8.90
C GLU A 22 -6.88 1.14 8.01
N ARG A 23 -6.33 2.35 8.00
CA ARG A 23 -5.14 2.65 7.22
C ARG A 23 -4.27 3.70 7.87
N GLU A 24 -2.98 3.59 7.60
CA GLU A 24 -1.98 4.59 7.90
C GLU A 24 -1.23 4.94 6.62
N VAL A 25 -1.05 6.24 6.37
CA VAL A 25 -0.31 6.74 5.20
C VAL A 25 0.81 7.64 5.72
N HIS A 26 2.05 7.22 5.50
CA HIS A 26 3.23 8.00 5.83
C HIS A 26 3.93 8.47 4.56
N THR A 27 4.22 9.77 4.46
CA THR A 27 4.99 10.34 3.35
C THR A 27 6.31 10.87 3.89
N PHE A 28 7.41 10.37 3.38
CA PHE A 28 8.76 10.77 3.78
C PHE A 28 9.23 12.00 2.99
N SER A 29 10.17 12.76 3.55
CA SER A 29 10.77 13.94 2.88
C SER A 29 11.51 13.60 1.58
N SER A 30 11.89 12.33 1.38
CA SER A 30 12.48 11.82 0.13
C SER A 30 11.47 11.66 -1.01
N GLY A 31 10.17 11.80 -0.74
CA GLY A 31 9.09 11.50 -1.69
C GLY A 31 8.68 10.03 -1.70
N ALA A 32 9.30 9.19 -0.88
CA ALA A 32 8.82 7.84 -0.61
C ALA A 32 7.52 7.88 0.22
N VAL A 33 6.70 6.86 0.07
CA VAL A 33 5.42 6.70 0.76
C VAL A 33 5.33 5.29 1.32
N SER A 34 4.82 5.15 2.54
CA SER A 34 4.45 3.86 3.11
C SER A 34 2.98 3.88 3.48
N ILE A 35 2.26 2.83 3.10
CA ILE A 35 0.82 2.70 3.33
C ILE A 35 0.59 1.36 4.02
N SER A 36 -0.02 1.38 5.20
CA SER A 36 -0.51 0.18 5.87
C SER A 36 -2.03 0.15 5.77
N ILE A 37 -2.59 -0.99 5.37
CA ILE A 37 -4.04 -1.22 5.27
C ILE A 37 -4.37 -2.48 6.05
N ARG A 38 -5.34 -2.42 6.95
CA ARG A 38 -5.83 -3.58 7.71
C ARG A 38 -7.31 -3.80 7.48
N THR A 39 -7.69 -5.06 7.22
CA THR A 39 -9.08 -5.49 7.13
C THR A 39 -9.22 -6.95 7.52
N HIS A 40 -10.27 -7.29 8.28
CA HIS A 40 -10.61 -8.67 8.68
C HIS A 40 -9.45 -9.51 9.24
N GLY A 41 -8.54 -8.89 9.98
CA GLY A 41 -7.37 -9.59 10.56
C GLY A 41 -6.20 -9.81 9.59
N HIS A 42 -6.32 -9.32 8.36
CA HIS A 42 -5.24 -9.27 7.37
C HIS A 42 -4.65 -7.85 7.29
N ALA A 43 -3.38 -7.77 6.90
CA ALA A 43 -2.64 -6.55 6.72
C ALA A 43 -1.92 -6.54 5.37
N VAL A 44 -1.90 -5.39 4.69
CA VAL A 44 -1.03 -5.16 3.54
C VAL A 44 -0.23 -3.89 3.75
N ILE A 45 1.05 -3.95 3.43
CA ILE A 45 1.93 -2.79 3.32
C ILE A 45 2.18 -2.52 1.85
N ILE A 46 1.99 -1.26 1.43
CA ILE A 46 2.31 -0.77 0.10
C ILE A 46 3.35 0.35 0.25
N ASP A 47 4.55 0.13 -0.26
CA ASP A 47 5.64 1.10 -0.21
C ASP A 47 5.94 1.64 -1.62
N GLY A 48 5.84 2.95 -1.77
CA GLY A 48 6.16 3.67 -3.00
C GLY A 48 7.47 4.42 -2.88
N THR A 49 8.27 4.40 -3.93
CA THR A 49 9.52 5.17 -4.04
C THR A 49 9.34 6.35 -5.01
N SER A 50 10.21 7.35 -4.90
CA SER A 50 10.12 8.57 -5.71
C SER A 50 10.44 8.35 -7.20
N ASP A 51 11.03 7.21 -7.57
CA ASP A 51 11.26 6.82 -8.96
C ASP A 51 10.00 6.21 -9.62
N GLY A 52 8.98 5.90 -8.82
CA GLY A 52 7.70 5.35 -9.25
C GLY A 52 7.56 3.84 -9.10
N GLN A 53 8.48 3.14 -8.41
CA GLN A 53 8.29 1.73 -8.05
C GLN A 53 7.45 1.58 -6.79
N TRP A 54 6.60 0.55 -6.77
CA TRP A 54 5.66 0.27 -5.70
C TRP A 54 5.74 -1.20 -5.26
N GLY A 55 6.21 -1.43 -4.05
CA GLY A 55 6.24 -2.72 -3.39
C GLY A 55 4.97 -3.03 -2.64
N VAL A 56 4.59 -4.31 -2.60
CA VAL A 56 3.45 -4.84 -1.82
C VAL A 56 3.92 -6.00 -0.97
N SER A 57 3.56 -5.98 0.31
CA SER A 57 3.77 -7.07 1.27
C SER A 57 2.44 -7.46 1.90
N ILE A 58 2.08 -8.74 1.85
CA ILE A 58 0.80 -9.30 2.29
C ILE A 58 1.03 -10.09 3.58
N ASP A 59 0.25 -9.78 4.62
CA ASP A 59 0.37 -10.32 5.97
C ASP A 59 1.83 -10.44 6.44
N PRO A 60 2.63 -9.35 6.34
CA PRO A 60 4.03 -9.43 6.73
C PRO A 60 4.11 -9.67 8.23
N ASP A 61 4.88 -10.69 8.63
CA ASP A 61 5.31 -10.82 10.01
C ASP A 61 6.49 -9.87 10.31
N ASP A 62 6.83 -9.70 11.59
CA ASP A 62 7.91 -8.80 12.01
C ASP A 62 9.28 -9.18 11.39
N ALA A 63 9.47 -10.42 10.95
CA ALA A 63 10.69 -10.89 10.29
C ALA A 63 10.65 -10.65 8.76
N ALA A 64 9.47 -10.71 8.15
CA ALA A 64 9.22 -10.54 6.73
C ALA A 64 9.43 -9.09 6.28
N ALA A 65 9.27 -8.12 7.18
CA ALA A 65 9.62 -6.72 6.93
C ALA A 65 11.08 -6.53 6.49
N MET A 66 11.98 -7.49 6.78
CA MET A 66 13.38 -7.48 6.34
C MET A 66 13.65 -8.28 5.06
N ALA A 67 12.70 -9.09 4.59
CA ALA A 67 12.85 -9.92 3.39
C ALA A 67 12.56 -9.17 2.08
N GLY A 68 11.92 -8.00 2.17
CA GLY A 68 11.51 -7.18 1.03
C GLY A 68 10.02 -7.35 0.71
N HIS A 69 9.63 -6.93 -0.49
CA HIS A 69 8.24 -7.00 -0.95
C HIS A 69 7.93 -8.33 -1.65
N ASP A 70 6.74 -8.86 -1.42
CA ASP A 70 6.23 -10.03 -2.14
C ASP A 70 6.09 -9.76 -3.64
N THR A 71 5.75 -8.51 -3.99
CA THR A 71 5.66 -8.07 -5.38
C THR A 71 6.08 -6.62 -5.52
N VAL A 72 6.71 -6.29 -6.65
CA VAL A 72 7.04 -4.91 -7.05
C VAL A 72 6.35 -4.59 -8.36
N THR A 73 5.78 -3.39 -8.46
CA THR A 73 5.04 -2.89 -9.61
C THR A 73 5.54 -1.50 -10.03
N ASP A 74 5.16 -1.07 -11.22
CA ASP A 74 5.51 0.22 -11.83
C ASP A 74 4.44 1.31 -11.60
N SER A 75 3.40 1.02 -10.80
CA SER A 75 2.37 2.01 -10.47
C SER A 75 1.65 1.71 -9.17
N PHE A 76 1.25 2.79 -8.48
CA PHE A 76 0.43 2.70 -7.27
C PHE A 76 -0.89 1.95 -7.51
N SER A 77 -1.53 2.15 -8.65
CA SER A 77 -2.80 1.48 -8.98
C SER A 77 -2.66 -0.04 -9.03
N LYS A 78 -1.59 -0.56 -9.65
CA LYS A 78 -1.34 -2.01 -9.70
C LYS A 78 -1.03 -2.58 -8.32
N ALA A 79 -0.23 -1.87 -7.52
CA ALA A 79 0.02 -2.26 -6.14
C ALA A 79 -1.28 -2.32 -5.32
N LEU A 80 -2.18 -1.37 -5.52
CA LEU A 80 -3.48 -1.32 -4.85
C LEU A 80 -4.42 -2.45 -5.31
N ASP A 81 -4.41 -2.81 -6.59
CA ASP A 81 -5.18 -3.94 -7.12
C ASP A 81 -4.70 -5.28 -6.54
N ILE A 82 -3.38 -5.45 -6.37
CA ILE A 82 -2.79 -6.62 -5.72
C ILE A 82 -3.23 -6.67 -4.25
N ALA A 83 -3.08 -5.56 -3.52
CA ALA A 83 -3.50 -5.44 -2.13
C ALA A 83 -4.99 -5.78 -1.95
N ARG A 84 -5.85 -5.27 -2.85
CA ARG A 84 -7.29 -5.55 -2.85
C ARG A 84 -7.61 -7.00 -3.15
N SER A 85 -6.82 -7.65 -4.01
CA SER A 85 -7.01 -9.06 -4.33
C SER A 85 -6.56 -9.99 -3.19
N ALA A 86 -5.60 -9.53 -2.38
CA ALA A 86 -5.08 -10.26 -1.23
C ALA A 86 -5.96 -10.10 0.02
N LEU A 87 -6.54 -8.92 0.21
CA LEU A 87 -7.39 -8.62 1.35
C LEU A 87 -8.87 -8.86 1.01
N PRO A 88 -9.62 -9.66 1.80
CA PRO A 88 -11.05 -9.80 1.59
C PRO A 88 -11.75 -8.44 1.70
N ALA A 89 -12.66 -8.16 0.77
CA ALA A 89 -13.47 -6.95 0.83
C ALA A 89 -14.38 -6.94 2.07
N SER A 90 -14.49 -5.78 2.71
CA SER A 90 -15.45 -5.49 3.79
C SER A 90 -16.90 -5.63 3.37
#